data_AF-G0U8G1-F1
#
_entry.id   AF-G0U8G1-F1
#
_cell.length_a   1.000
_cell.length_b   1.000
_cell.length_c   1.000
_cell.angle_alpha   90.00
_cell.angle_beta   90.00
_cell.angle_gamma   90.00
#
_symmetry.space_group_name_H-M   'P 1'
#
loop_
_entity.id
_entity.type
_entity.pdbx_description
1 polymer ?
#
loop_
_entity_poly.entity_id
_entity_poly.type
_entity_poly.pdbx_seq_one_letter_code
_entity_poly.pdbx_strand_id
1 'polypeptide(L)'
;MQFDDSPLLSALARREELVRSGKLSTIIFLRDIVRGQEVSAYIDYGHRLKTEDFSEYFSRRKRLTPRRTDLSYYNWKTHTLFYNNSATFQVLADNEIGLLMKHKRDRKTINVDPRALTPGDNSNRTVIQSPEYVQVTIYDHVTRRKN
;
A
#
# COMPACT_ATOMS: atom_id res chain seq x y z
N MET A 1 19.35 2.42 -9.62
CA MET A 1 19.67 1.58 -8.45
C MET A 1 19.21 0.17 -8.77
N GLN A 2 20.10 -0.83 -8.66
CA GLN A 2 19.72 -2.24 -8.73
C GLN A 2 19.30 -2.69 -7.33
N PHE A 3 18.10 -3.25 -7.22
CA PHE A 3 17.53 -3.77 -5.98
C PHE A 3 17.42 -5.29 -6.06
N ASP A 4 18.44 -5.94 -6.64
CA ASP A 4 18.33 -7.33 -7.09
C ASP A 4 17.96 -8.31 -5.96
N ASP A 5 18.28 -7.97 -4.70
CA ASP A 5 17.91 -8.76 -3.52
C ASP A 5 16.67 -8.25 -2.75
N SER A 6 15.96 -7.22 -3.21
CA SER A 6 14.71 -6.73 -2.58
C SER A 6 13.61 -6.51 -3.62
N PRO A 7 12.76 -7.52 -3.86
CA PRO A 7 11.67 -7.45 -4.83
C PRO A 7 10.69 -6.31 -4.55
N LEU A 8 10.39 -6.03 -3.27
CA LEU A 8 9.51 -4.91 -2.90
C LEU A 8 10.16 -3.56 -3.25
N LEU A 9 11.41 -3.31 -2.84
CA LEU A 9 12.06 -2.02 -3.12
C LEU A 9 12.21 -1.79 -4.63
N SER A 10 12.53 -2.83 -5.39
CA SER A 10 12.55 -2.78 -6.86
C SER A 10 11.19 -2.38 -7.44
N ALA A 11 10.12 -2.99 -6.94
CA ALA A 11 8.75 -2.70 -7.36
C ALA A 11 8.32 -1.27 -7.00
N LEU A 12 8.70 -0.76 -5.83
CA LEU A 12 8.40 0.61 -5.41
C LEU A 12 9.19 1.64 -6.23
N ALA A 13 10.48 1.40 -6.46
CA ALA A 13 11.32 2.31 -7.23
C ALA A 13 10.80 2.50 -8.67
N ARG A 14 10.29 1.43 -9.31
CA ARG A 14 9.65 1.52 -10.64
C ARG A 14 8.40 2.39 -10.67
N ARG A 15 7.74 2.57 -9.52
CA ARG A 15 6.49 3.34 -9.39
C ARG A 15 6.71 4.77 -8.91
N GLU A 16 7.85 5.03 -8.26
CA GLU A 16 8.10 6.28 -7.54
C GLU A 16 7.77 7.52 -8.36
N GLU A 17 8.32 7.63 -9.58
CA GLU A 17 8.11 8.81 -10.44
C GLU A 17 6.64 9.00 -10.83
N LEU A 18 5.93 7.91 -11.14
CA LEU A 18 4.52 7.96 -11.51
C LEU A 18 3.64 8.34 -10.32
N VAL A 19 4.01 7.90 -9.12
CA VAL A 19 3.30 8.24 -7.88
C VAL A 19 3.58 9.69 -7.47
N ARG A 20 4.83 10.14 -7.55
CA ARG A 20 5.22 11.54 -7.27
C ARG A 20 4.54 12.51 -8.23
N SER A 21 4.48 12.19 -9.53
CA SER A 21 3.78 12.99 -10.54
C SER A 21 2.25 12.90 -10.46
N GLY A 22 1.71 12.01 -9.62
CA GLY A 22 0.28 11.81 -9.42
C GLY A 22 -0.44 11.24 -10.64
N LYS A 23 0.27 10.50 -11.50
CA LYS A 23 -0.27 9.70 -12.62
C LYS A 23 -0.72 8.31 -12.14
N LEU A 24 -0.10 7.83 -11.07
CA LEU A 24 -0.38 6.55 -10.43
C LEU A 24 -0.65 6.78 -8.94
N SER A 25 -1.66 6.11 -8.39
CA SER A 25 -1.88 6.03 -6.96
C SER A 25 -1.65 4.59 -6.53
N THR A 26 -0.77 4.38 -5.55
CA THR A 26 -0.31 3.03 -5.18
C THR A 26 -0.58 2.75 -3.70
N ILE A 27 -1.18 1.60 -3.42
CA ILE A 27 -1.42 1.07 -2.07
C ILE A 27 -0.56 -0.18 -1.90
N ILE A 28 0.14 -0.27 -0.77
CA ILE A 28 0.96 -1.43 -0.42
C ILE A 28 0.27 -2.15 0.73
N PHE A 29 -0.21 -3.37 0.49
CA PHE A 29 -0.48 -4.31 1.58
C PHE A 29 0.84 -4.93 2.03
N LEU A 30 1.13 -4.81 3.32
CA LEU A 30 2.33 -5.34 3.94
C LEU A 30 1.94 -6.11 5.20
N ARG A 31 2.35 -7.38 5.30
CA ARG A 31 2.27 -8.19 6.52
C ARG A 31 3.67 -8.61 6.93
N ASP A 32 3.98 -8.44 8.21
CA ASP A 32 5.31 -8.69 8.74
C ASP A 32 5.28 -8.98 10.26
N ILE A 33 6.39 -9.49 10.78
CA ILE A 33 6.63 -9.67 12.21
C ILE A 33 7.46 -8.49 12.72
N VAL A 34 6.82 -7.61 13.49
CA VAL A 34 7.47 -6.43 14.09
C VAL A 34 7.56 -6.64 15.59
N ARG A 35 8.79 -6.69 16.12
CA ARG A 35 9.06 -6.92 17.56
C ARG A 35 8.33 -8.16 18.11
N GLY A 36 8.36 -9.25 17.34
CA GLY A 36 7.72 -10.53 17.70
C GLY A 36 6.20 -10.56 17.58
N GLN A 37 5.57 -9.52 17.03
CA GLN A 37 4.13 -9.48 16.79
C GLN A 37 3.84 -9.41 15.30
N GLU A 38 2.94 -10.27 14.86
CA GLU A 38 2.49 -10.25 13.48
C GLU A 38 1.50 -9.11 13.27
N VAL A 39 1.81 -8.25 12.30
CA VAL A 39 1.06 -7.03 11.99
C VAL A 39 0.89 -6.89 10.49
N SER A 40 -0.21 -6.27 10.06
CA SER A 40 -0.42 -5.92 8.65
C SER A 40 -0.97 -4.51 8.48
N ALA A 41 -0.76 -3.91 7.32
CA ALA A 41 -1.29 -2.60 6.96
C ALA A 41 -1.54 -2.49 5.46
N TYR A 42 -2.53 -1.68 5.09
CA TYR A 42 -2.59 -1.03 3.78
C TYR A 42 -1.96 0.35 3.88
N ILE A 43 -0.90 0.59 3.11
CA ILE A 43 -0.06 1.79 3.17
C ILE A 43 -0.30 2.61 1.90
N ASP A 44 -0.63 3.89 2.03
CA ASP A 44 -0.61 4.82 0.89
C ASP A 44 0.84 5.19 0.57
N TYR A 45 1.37 4.65 -0.53
CA TYR A 45 2.75 4.90 -0.93
C TYR A 45 3.00 6.37 -1.24
N GLY A 46 2.05 7.03 -1.90
CA GLY A 46 2.14 8.46 -2.21
C GLY A 46 2.12 9.33 -0.96
N HIS A 47 1.39 8.94 0.09
CA HIS A 47 1.45 9.61 1.39
C HIS A 47 2.83 9.44 2.03
N ARG A 48 3.35 8.21 2.12
CA ARG A 48 4.67 7.94 2.71
C ARG A 48 5.79 8.67 1.95
N LEU A 49 5.75 8.71 0.62
CA LEU A 49 6.74 9.44 -0.21
C LEU A 49 6.78 10.96 0.04
N LYS A 50 5.69 11.53 0.57
CA LYS A 50 5.58 12.96 0.90
C LYS A 50 6.00 13.27 2.34
N THR A 51 5.82 12.32 3.25
CA THR A 51 6.05 12.52 4.68
C THR A 51 7.36 11.93 5.18
N GLU A 52 8.05 11.14 4.37
CA GLU A 52 9.30 10.47 4.73
C GLU A 52 10.35 10.52 3.62
N ASP A 53 11.62 10.45 4.01
CA ASP A 53 12.73 10.30 3.08
C ASP A 53 12.86 8.84 2.62
N PHE A 54 12.42 8.57 1.39
CA PHE A 54 12.53 7.24 0.81
C PHE A 54 13.95 6.81 0.45
N SER A 55 14.91 7.73 0.43
CA SER A 55 16.32 7.39 0.24
C SER A 55 16.82 6.42 1.32
N GLU A 56 16.30 6.51 2.55
CA GLU A 56 16.68 5.63 3.66
C GLU A 56 16.12 4.20 3.49
N TYR A 57 14.93 4.06 2.91
CA TYR A 57 14.37 2.74 2.57
C TYR A 57 15.10 2.12 1.39
N PHE A 58 15.34 2.90 0.33
CA PHE A 58 16.06 2.41 -0.85
C PHE A 58 17.53 2.08 -0.57
N SER A 59 18.17 2.79 0.36
CA SER A 59 19.52 2.46 0.85
C SER A 59 19.55 1.38 1.94
N ARG A 60 18.38 0.81 2.30
CA ARG A 60 18.22 -0.23 3.34
C ARG A 60 18.64 0.19 4.75
N ARG A 61 18.83 1.49 5.00
CA ARG A 61 19.03 2.02 6.36
C ARG A 61 17.75 1.93 7.19
N LYS A 62 16.60 1.93 6.53
CA LYS A 62 15.28 1.71 7.15
C LYS A 62 14.55 0.58 6.44
N ARG A 63 13.77 -0.18 7.21
CA ARG A 63 12.85 -1.21 6.71
C ARG A 63 11.43 -0.68 6.76
N LEU A 64 10.65 -0.91 5.70
CA LEU A 64 9.26 -0.49 5.67
C LEU A 64 8.46 -1.37 6.64
N THR A 65 7.69 -0.77 7.53
CA THR A 65 6.87 -1.51 8.51
C THR A 65 5.43 -0.96 8.55
N PRO A 66 4.43 -1.82 8.80
CA PRO A 66 3.07 -1.39 9.12
C PRO A 66 3.04 -0.38 10.28
N ARG A 67 2.22 0.68 10.16
CA ARG A 67 2.01 1.68 11.22
C ARG A 67 0.54 1.97 11.44
N ARG A 68 0.20 2.34 12.67
CA ARG A 68 -1.17 2.72 13.07
C ARG A 68 -1.73 3.93 12.32
N THR A 69 -0.88 4.71 11.67
CA THR A 69 -1.24 5.90 10.87
C THR A 69 -1.45 5.58 9.39
N ASP A 70 -1.25 4.34 8.95
CA ASP A 70 -1.51 3.92 7.58
C ASP A 70 -3.01 3.80 7.29
N LEU A 71 -3.38 3.54 6.04
CA LEU A 71 -4.79 3.41 5.63
C LEU A 71 -5.50 2.34 6.47
N SER A 72 -4.80 1.26 6.77
CA SER A 72 -5.19 0.38 7.87
C SER A 72 -3.97 -0.13 8.62
N TYR A 73 -4.20 -0.58 9.84
CA TYR A 73 -3.26 -1.35 10.62
C TYR A 73 -4.01 -2.40 11.40
N TYR A 74 -3.53 -3.63 11.36
CA TYR A 74 -4.08 -4.74 12.11
C TYR A 74 -2.96 -5.48 12.85
N ASN A 75 -3.14 -5.70 14.15
CA ASN A 75 -2.29 -6.57 14.94
C ASN A 75 -2.98 -7.92 15.11
N TRP A 76 -2.39 -8.99 14.57
CA TRP A 76 -2.98 -10.33 14.54
C TRP A 76 -3.03 -10.98 15.92
N LYS A 77 -2.12 -10.59 16.83
CA LYS A 77 -2.09 -11.11 18.19
C LYS A 77 -3.16 -10.45 19.07
N THR A 78 -3.25 -9.11 19.02
CA THR A 78 -4.14 -8.34 19.90
C THR A 78 -5.49 -8.03 19.26
N HIS A 79 -5.70 -8.41 18.01
CA HIS A 79 -6.89 -8.09 17.20
C HIS A 79 -7.19 -6.58 17.13
N THR A 80 -6.17 -5.74 17.32
CA THR A 80 -6.34 -4.29 17.33
C THR A 80 -6.30 -3.76 15.90
N LEU A 81 -7.36 -3.05 15.51
CA LEU A 81 -7.54 -2.46 14.18
C LEU A 81 -7.53 -0.92 14.25
N PHE A 82 -6.81 -0.30 13.32
CA PHE A 82 -6.94 1.12 13.00
C PHE A 82 -7.20 1.27 11.50
N TYR A 83 -7.95 2.29 11.12
CA TYR A 83 -8.05 2.74 9.74
C TYR A 83 -8.03 4.25 9.69
N ASN A 84 -7.36 4.80 8.68
CA ASN A 84 -7.16 6.24 8.54
C ASN A 84 -7.36 6.66 7.09
N ASN A 85 -7.87 7.86 6.88
CA ASN A 85 -7.84 8.47 5.56
C ASN A 85 -6.48 9.11 5.31
N SER A 86 -5.97 9.00 4.09
CA SER A 86 -4.81 9.78 3.64
C SER A 86 -5.24 10.98 2.79
N ALA A 87 -4.30 11.75 2.27
CA ALA A 87 -4.60 12.78 1.26
C ALA A 87 -5.14 12.18 -0.05
N THR A 88 -4.78 10.93 -0.37
CA THR A 88 -5.09 10.27 -1.65
C THR A 88 -6.34 9.39 -1.55
N PHE A 89 -6.51 8.69 -0.42
CA PHE A 89 -7.55 7.68 -0.26
C PHE A 89 -8.43 7.96 0.96
N GLN A 90 -9.71 7.66 0.79
CA GLN A 90 -10.66 7.47 1.87
C GLN A 90 -10.87 5.97 2.06
N VAL A 91 -10.77 5.51 3.31
CA VAL A 91 -11.00 4.11 3.66
C VAL A 91 -12.47 3.94 3.98
N LEU A 92 -13.11 2.97 3.32
CA LEU A 92 -14.50 2.62 3.54
C LEU A 92 -14.54 1.20 4.11
N ALA A 93 -15.15 1.04 5.28
CA ALA A 93 -15.47 -0.26 5.84
C ALA A 93 -16.89 -0.62 5.43
N ASP A 94 -17.03 -1.71 4.70
CA ASP A 94 -18.29 -2.28 4.24
C ASP A 94 -18.49 -3.66 4.87
N ASN A 95 -19.71 -3.97 5.30
CA ASN A 95 -20.00 -5.21 6.03
C ASN A 95 -19.98 -6.46 5.13
N GLU A 96 -20.24 -6.31 3.83
CA GLU A 96 -20.30 -7.43 2.88
C GLU A 96 -18.99 -7.57 2.11
N ILE A 97 -18.44 -6.46 1.66
CA ILE A 97 -17.24 -6.42 0.79
C ILE A 97 -15.95 -6.32 1.63
N GLY A 98 -16.05 -5.89 2.89
CA GLY A 98 -14.90 -5.63 3.75
C GLY A 98 -14.30 -4.25 3.49
N LEU A 99 -12.98 -4.17 3.34
CA LEU A 99 -12.28 -2.89 3.21
C LEU A 99 -12.21 -2.44 1.75
N LEU A 100 -12.61 -1.21 1.48
CA LEU A 100 -12.49 -0.55 0.19
C LEU A 100 -11.65 0.72 0.31
N MET A 101 -10.84 0.99 -0.71
CA MET A 101 -10.01 2.18 -0.79
C MET A 101 -10.56 3.10 -1.87
N LYS A 102 -11.27 4.15 -1.47
CA LYS A 102 -11.83 5.13 -2.41
C LYS A 102 -10.80 6.21 -2.71
N HIS A 103 -10.39 6.30 -3.97
CA HIS A 103 -9.51 7.37 -4.43
C HIS A 103 -10.26 8.71 -4.40
N LYS A 104 -9.70 9.72 -3.72
CA LYS A 104 -10.42 10.96 -3.41
C LYS A 104 -10.68 11.86 -4.62
N ARG A 105 -9.80 11.83 -5.63
CA ARG A 105 -9.88 12.74 -6.79
C ARG A 105 -10.94 12.31 -7.81
N ASP A 106 -10.93 11.06 -8.22
CA ASP A 106 -11.86 10.54 -9.24
C ASP A 106 -13.02 9.72 -8.65
N ARG A 107 -13.00 9.50 -7.33
CA ARG A 107 -14.04 8.83 -6.54
C ARG A 107 -14.19 7.34 -6.85
N LYS A 108 -13.27 6.74 -7.62
CA LYS A 108 -13.26 5.29 -7.89
C LYS A 108 -12.82 4.52 -6.66
N THR A 109 -13.41 3.35 -6.44
CA THR A 109 -13.06 2.43 -5.36
C THR A 109 -12.13 1.34 -5.84
N ILE A 110 -11.17 0.99 -4.98
CA ILE A 110 -10.24 -0.12 -5.18
C ILE A 110 -10.61 -1.19 -4.16
N ASN A 111 -11.00 -2.37 -4.65
CA ASN A 111 -11.29 -3.52 -3.82
C ASN A 111 -9.98 -4.22 -3.44
N VAL A 112 -9.67 -4.24 -2.14
CA VAL A 112 -8.43 -4.84 -1.64
C VAL A 112 -8.58 -6.28 -1.15
N ASP A 113 -9.77 -6.87 -1.27
CA ASP A 113 -9.98 -8.29 -0.98
C ASP A 113 -9.09 -9.16 -1.89
N PRO A 114 -8.22 -10.03 -1.33
CA PRO A 114 -7.41 -10.94 -2.12
C PRO A 114 -8.24 -11.95 -2.92
N ARG A 115 -9.49 -12.24 -2.53
CA ARG A 115 -10.39 -13.18 -3.23
C ARG A 115 -11.15 -12.54 -4.39
N ALA A 116 -11.27 -11.23 -4.43
CA ALA A 116 -11.89 -10.53 -5.54
C ALA A 116 -11.10 -10.79 -6.84
N LEU A 117 -11.82 -11.05 -7.94
CA LEU A 117 -11.21 -11.32 -9.25
C LEU A 117 -10.36 -10.14 -9.75
N THR A 118 -10.84 -8.92 -9.53
CA THR A 118 -10.18 -7.67 -9.92
C THR A 118 -10.27 -6.66 -8.78
N PRO A 119 -9.24 -5.80 -8.57
CA PRO A 119 -9.32 -4.70 -7.63
C PRO A 119 -10.19 -3.53 -8.12
N GLY A 120 -10.72 -3.58 -9.36
CA GLY A 120 -11.61 -2.57 -9.92
C GLY A 120 -11.04 -1.88 -11.16
N ASP A 121 -11.80 -0.93 -11.71
CA ASP A 121 -11.44 -0.21 -12.92
C ASP A 121 -10.10 0.52 -12.81
N ASN A 122 -9.31 0.50 -13.89
CA ASN A 122 -7.99 1.14 -13.97
C ASN A 122 -7.06 0.74 -12.80
N SER A 123 -7.35 -0.39 -12.15
CA SER A 123 -6.64 -0.87 -10.98
C SER A 123 -6.04 -2.23 -11.25
N ASN A 124 -4.85 -2.48 -10.72
CA ASN A 124 -4.19 -3.78 -10.81
C ASN A 124 -3.68 -4.22 -9.44
N ARG A 125 -3.66 -5.53 -9.19
CA ARG A 125 -3.14 -6.16 -7.97
C ARG A 125 -1.95 -7.03 -8.35
N THR A 126 -0.79 -6.72 -7.80
CA THR A 126 0.46 -7.48 -8.01
C THR A 126 0.95 -8.04 -6.68
N VAL A 127 0.97 -9.36 -6.55
CA VAL A 127 1.60 -10.03 -5.40
C VAL A 127 3.11 -10.02 -5.60
N ILE A 128 3.85 -9.55 -4.59
CA ILE A 128 5.31 -9.51 -4.62
C ILE A 128 5.82 -10.61 -3.68
N GLN A 129 6.46 -11.63 -4.25
CA GLN A 129 7.19 -12.61 -3.46
C GLN A 129 8.44 -11.92 -2.91
N SER A 130 8.52 -11.78 -1.59
CA SER A 130 9.64 -11.13 -0.92
C SER A 130 10.15 -12.03 0.20
N PRO A 131 11.45 -12.35 0.26
CA PRO A 131 12.02 -13.07 1.40
C PRO A 131 12.04 -12.19 2.66
N GLU A 132 11.90 -10.87 2.51
CA GLU A 132 11.98 -9.91 3.60
C GLU A 132 10.67 -9.73 4.36
N TYR A 133 9.53 -10.20 3.86
CA TYR A 133 8.23 -9.94 4.47
C TYR A 133 7.33 -11.17 4.37
N VAL A 134 6.41 -11.33 5.33
CA VAL A 134 5.45 -12.44 5.34
C VAL A 134 4.53 -12.37 4.12
N GLN A 135 4.04 -11.17 3.80
CA GLN A 135 3.20 -10.97 2.62
C GLN A 135 3.32 -9.54 2.10
N VAL A 136 3.37 -9.41 0.77
CA VAL A 136 3.39 -8.12 0.09
C VAL A 136 2.46 -8.17 -1.12
N THR A 137 1.53 -7.23 -1.19
CA THR A 137 0.68 -7.03 -2.37
C THR A 137 0.62 -5.55 -2.70
N ILE A 138 0.83 -5.19 -3.96
CA ILE A 138 0.73 -3.83 -4.45
C ILE A 138 -0.56 -3.68 -5.24
N TYR A 139 -1.32 -2.64 -4.94
CA TYR A 139 -2.49 -2.22 -5.70
C TYR A 139 -2.17 -0.89 -6.37
N ASP A 140 -2.15 -0.89 -7.68
CA ASP A 140 -1.91 0.31 -8.49
C ASP A 140 -3.21 0.79 -9.08
N HIS A 141 -3.43 2.10 -9.06
CA HIS A 141 -4.60 2.75 -9.64
C HIS A 141 -4.18 3.89 -10.55
N VAL A 142 -4.47 3.77 -11.84
CA VAL A 142 -4.13 4.81 -12.82
C VAL A 142 -5.17 5.92 -12.78
N THR A 143 -4.76 7.09 -12.32
CA THR A 143 -5.65 8.25 -12.27
C THR A 143 -5.76 8.86 -13.66
N ARG A 144 -6.93 8.78 -14.30
CA ARG A 144 -7.17 9.53 -15.53
C ARG A 144 -7.34 11.01 -15.17
N ARG A 145 -6.58 11.90 -15.82
CA ARG A 145 -6.95 13.32 -15.81
C ARG A 145 -8.33 13.43 -16.47
N LYS A 146 -9.27 14.12 -15.83
CA LYS A 146 -10.36 14.71 -16.60
C LYS A 146 -9.67 15.73 -17.51
N ASN A 147 -9.75 15.50 -18.82
CA ASN A 147 -9.52 16.57 -19.79
C ASN A 147 -10.56 17.67 -19.57
#